data_AF-A0A1Y2XAZ6-F1
#
_entry.id   AF-A0A1Y2XAZ6-F1
#
_cell.length_a   1.000
_cell.length_b   1.000
_cell.length_c   1.000
_cell.angle_alpha   90.00
_cell.angle_beta   90.00
_cell.angle_gamma   90.00
#
_symmetry.space_group_name_H-M   'P 1'
#
loop_
_entity.id
_entity.type
_entity.pdbx_description
1 polymer ?
#
loop_
_entity_poly.entity_id
_entity_poly.type
_entity_poly.pdbx_seq_one_letter_code
_entity_poly.pdbx_strand_id
1 'polypeptide(L)'
;MYTWSDAASSTFGALCITSALPFVGVPFPTRSSAVYYAAKSKWMAERSGPRLTPRQAAYGGAVLRVAVGLCSIYRPTRVVALMVNGLVVCFGTVAAYRSGAPMMPQWGMLCAIGGCLLLEMTYSR
;
A
#
# COMPACT_ATOMS: atom_id res chain seq x y z
N MET A 1 8.96 -17.51 21.49
CA MET A 1 7.67 -16.80 21.57
C MET A 1 7.87 -15.43 20.92
N TYR A 2 7.55 -15.32 19.63
CA TYR A 2 7.94 -14.22 18.73
C TYR A 2 6.85 -13.15 18.65
N THR A 3 6.71 -12.32 19.69
CA THR A 3 5.58 -11.37 19.80
C THR A 3 5.80 -10.05 19.06
N TRP A 4 7.05 -9.67 18.76
CA TRP A 4 7.35 -8.36 18.16
C TRP A 4 7.11 -8.30 16.64
N SER A 5 7.30 -9.40 15.90
CA SER A 5 7.06 -9.42 14.44
C SER A 5 5.56 -9.47 14.07
N ASP A 6 4.74 -10.07 14.94
CA ASP A 6 3.29 -10.13 14.77
C ASP A 6 2.62 -8.78 14.97
N ALA A 7 3.02 -8.01 15.98
CA ALA A 7 2.44 -6.70 16.24
C ALA A 7 2.73 -5.72 15.08
N ALA A 8 3.97 -5.69 14.58
CA ALA A 8 4.35 -4.84 13.45
C ALA A 8 3.59 -5.22 12.17
N SER A 9 3.53 -6.51 11.86
CA SER A 9 2.87 -7.00 10.64
C SER A 9 1.35 -6.89 10.71
N SER A 10 0.76 -7.09 11.90
CA SER A 10 -0.68 -6.90 12.10
C SER A 10 -1.06 -5.42 12.06
N THR A 11 -0.24 -4.54 12.64
CA THR A 11 -0.44 -3.09 12.55
C THR A 11 -0.32 -2.63 11.10
N PHE A 12 0.71 -3.08 10.38
CA PHE A 12 0.86 -2.80 8.96
C PHE A 12 -0.34 -3.29 8.14
N GLY A 13 -0.79 -4.52 8.39
CA GLY A 13 -1.94 -5.09 7.72
C GLY A 13 -3.24 -4.34 8.01
N ALA A 14 -3.48 -3.98 9.27
CA ALA A 14 -4.61 -3.16 9.69
C ALA A 14 -4.58 -1.76 9.05
N LEU A 15 -3.41 -1.12 8.96
CA LEU A 15 -3.24 0.16 8.26
C LEU A 15 -3.51 0.04 6.76
N CYS A 16 -3.09 -1.06 6.13
CA CYS A 16 -3.42 -1.32 4.72
C CYS A 16 -4.93 -1.45 4.52
N ILE A 17 -5.63 -2.22 5.36
CA ILE A 17 -7.09 -2.41 5.29
C ILE A 17 -7.83 -1.09 5.57
N THR A 18 -7.49 -0.40 6.65
CA THR A 18 -8.15 0.86 7.03
C THR A 18 -7.94 1.97 6.01
N SER A 19 -6.79 2.00 5.33
CA SER A 19 -6.55 2.95 4.24
C SER A 19 -7.41 2.70 2.99
N ALA A 20 -8.11 1.56 2.90
CA ALA A 20 -9.07 1.25 1.85
C ALA A 20 -10.50 1.73 2.18
N LEU A 21 -10.79 2.03 3.46
CA LEU A 21 -12.11 2.48 3.90
C LEU A 21 -12.65 3.71 3.14
N PRO A 22 -11.81 4.69 2.76
CA PRO A 22 -12.34 5.84 2.04
C PRO A 22 -12.92 5.53 0.66
N PHE A 23 -12.55 4.41 0.07
CA PHE A 23 -13.05 3.98 -1.23
C PHE A 23 -14.43 3.32 -1.15
N VAL A 24 -14.89 2.94 0.05
CA VAL A 24 -16.25 2.40 0.31
C VAL A 24 -17.19 3.42 0.96
N GLY A 25 -16.79 4.69 1.04
CA GLY A 25 -17.65 5.79 1.51
C GLY A 25 -17.27 6.39 2.86
N VAL A 26 -16.20 5.92 3.50
CA VAL A 26 -15.68 6.57 4.72
C VAL A 26 -14.98 7.89 4.34
N PRO A 27 -15.18 9.00 5.05
CA PRO A 27 -14.49 10.23 4.72
C PRO A 27 -12.97 10.09 4.88
N PHE A 28 -12.20 10.71 3.98
CA PHE A 28 -10.76 10.83 4.14
C PHE A 28 -10.45 11.68 5.40
N PRO A 29 -9.39 11.35 6.16
CA PRO A 29 -9.05 12.07 7.39
C PRO A 29 -8.64 13.52 7.13
N THR A 30 -8.13 13.82 5.93
CA THR A 30 -7.73 15.18 5.54
C THR A 30 -8.07 15.46 4.08
N ARG A 31 -8.38 16.71 3.76
CA ARG A 31 -8.59 17.18 2.38
C ARG A 31 -7.37 16.88 1.49
N SER A 32 -6.15 17.07 2.03
CA SER A 32 -4.90 16.79 1.31
C SER A 32 -4.79 15.32 0.90
N SER A 33 -5.22 14.39 1.75
CA SER A 33 -5.23 12.96 1.40
C SER A 33 -6.25 12.63 0.31
N ALA A 34 -7.44 13.24 0.35
CA ALA A 34 -8.45 13.07 -0.70
C ALA A 34 -7.95 13.58 -2.07
N VAL A 35 -7.34 14.77 -2.09
CA VAL A 35 -6.73 15.36 -3.30
C VAL A 35 -5.60 14.48 -3.82
N TYR A 36 -4.76 13.96 -2.94
CA TYR A 36 -3.69 13.04 -3.31
C TYR A 36 -4.22 11.76 -3.97
N TYR A 37 -5.21 11.08 -3.37
CA TYR A 37 -5.75 9.84 -3.92
C TYR A 37 -6.55 10.07 -5.21
N ALA A 38 -7.20 11.22 -5.36
CA ALA A 38 -7.84 11.61 -6.62
C ALA A 38 -6.78 11.81 -7.73
N ALA A 39 -5.72 12.57 -7.46
CA ALA A 39 -4.62 12.79 -8.40
C ALA A 39 -3.90 11.48 -8.78
N LYS A 40 -3.64 10.62 -7.79
CA LYS A 40 -3.04 9.30 -8.01
C LYS A 40 -3.91 8.42 -8.90
N SER A 41 -5.22 8.39 -8.65
CA SER A 41 -6.14 7.54 -9.41
C SER A 41 -6.27 8.03 -10.86
N LYS A 42 -6.30 9.35 -11.06
CA LYS A 42 -6.26 9.97 -12.40
C LYS A 42 -4.97 9.61 -13.15
N TRP A 43 -3.81 9.77 -12.50
CA TRP A 43 -2.52 9.41 -13.08
C TRP A 43 -2.43 7.92 -13.46
N MET A 44 -2.93 7.01 -12.61
CA MET A 44 -2.94 5.58 -12.92
C MET A 44 -3.87 5.26 -14.12
N ALA A 45 -5.01 5.93 -14.22
CA ALA A 45 -5.90 5.78 -15.37
C ALA A 45 -5.24 6.26 -16.67
N GLU A 46 -4.63 7.45 -16.66
CA GLU A 46 -3.90 7.98 -17.81
C GLU A 46 -2.77 7.05 -18.27
N ARG A 47 -2.03 6.47 -17.32
CA ARG A 47 -0.95 5.52 -17.62
C ARG A 47 -1.44 4.15 -18.10
N SER A 48 -2.66 3.76 -17.74
CA SER A 48 -3.29 2.51 -18.19
C SER A 48 -3.95 2.65 -19.57
N GLY A 49 -3.98 3.86 -20.12
CA GLY A 49 -4.66 4.18 -21.37
C GLY A 49 -6.19 4.03 -21.26
N PRO A 50 -6.91 3.77 -22.37
CA PRO A 50 -8.38 3.68 -22.37
C PRO A 50 -8.94 2.47 -21.59
N ARG A 51 -8.10 1.68 -20.93
CA ARG A 51 -8.47 0.42 -20.27
C ARG A 51 -9.04 0.60 -18.87
N LEU A 52 -8.77 1.72 -18.20
CA LEU A 52 -9.05 1.89 -16.77
C LEU A 52 -9.54 3.30 -16.48
N THR A 53 -10.75 3.41 -15.94
CA THR A 53 -11.24 4.69 -15.41
C THR A 53 -10.54 5.03 -14.08
N PRO A 54 -10.43 6.31 -13.70
CA PRO A 54 -9.86 6.69 -12.41
C PRO A 54 -10.56 6.01 -11.23
N ARG A 55 -11.88 5.78 -11.33
CA ARG A 55 -12.65 5.08 -10.30
C ARG A 55 -12.26 3.60 -10.20
N GLN A 56 -12.09 2.90 -11.32
CA GLN A 56 -11.61 1.51 -11.32
C GLN A 56 -10.17 1.41 -10.80
N ALA A 57 -9.30 2.36 -11.14
CA ALA A 57 -7.94 2.41 -10.64
C ALA A 57 -7.90 2.59 -9.11
N ALA A 58 -8.79 3.44 -8.58
CA ALA A 58 -8.99 3.63 -7.16
C ALA A 58 -9.45 2.36 -6.44
N TYR A 59 -10.51 1.71 -6.95
CA TYR A 59 -11.03 0.46 -6.38
C TYR A 59 -10.04 -0.69 -6.48
N GLY A 60 -9.35 -0.84 -7.61
CA GLY A 60 -8.31 -1.86 -7.78
C GLY A 60 -7.18 -1.69 -6.76
N GLY A 61 -6.74 -0.45 -6.54
CA GLY A 61 -5.78 -0.13 -5.49
C GLY A 61 -6.28 -0.42 -4.08
N ALA A 62 -7.56 -0.16 -3.80
CA ALA A 62 -8.19 -0.44 -2.51
C ALA A 62 -8.29 -1.95 -2.24
N VAL A 63 -8.76 -2.74 -3.22
CA VAL A 63 -8.85 -4.20 -3.12
C VAL A 63 -7.47 -4.81 -2.90
N LEU A 64 -6.46 -4.37 -3.64
CA LEU A 64 -5.09 -4.86 -3.48
C LEU A 64 -4.54 -4.57 -2.07
N ARG A 65 -4.85 -3.39 -1.50
CA ARG A 65 -4.45 -3.06 -0.13
C ARG A 65 -5.13 -3.91 0.93
N VAL A 66 -6.41 -4.24 0.74
CA VAL A 66 -7.11 -5.17 1.64
C VAL A 66 -6.49 -6.56 1.55
N ALA A 67 -6.24 -7.06 0.33
CA ALA A 67 -5.61 -8.37 0.12
C ALA A 67 -4.22 -8.44 0.75
N VAL A 68 -3.36 -7.44 0.50
CA VAL A 68 -2.03 -7.34 1.13
C VAL A 68 -2.18 -7.30 2.66
N GLY A 69 -3.10 -6.50 3.18
CA GLY A 69 -3.28 -6.37 4.63
C GLY A 69 -3.69 -7.68 5.30
N LEU A 70 -4.62 -8.43 4.70
CA LEU A 70 -5.01 -9.77 5.16
C LEU A 70 -3.84 -10.75 5.10
N CYS A 71 -3.09 -10.75 3.98
CA CYS A 71 -1.93 -11.63 3.82
C CYS A 71 -0.75 -11.26 4.73
N SER A 72 -0.61 -10.00 5.15
CA SER A 72 0.38 -9.56 6.14
C SER A 72 0.02 -9.97 7.57
N ILE A 73 -1.28 -10.01 7.90
CA ILE A 73 -1.77 -10.52 9.18
C ILE A 73 -1.58 -12.05 9.25
N TYR A 74 -1.86 -12.76 8.16
CA TYR A 74 -1.71 -14.21 8.09
C TYR A 74 -0.23 -14.65 8.02
N ARG A 75 0.27 -15.24 9.11
CA ARG A 75 1.69 -15.62 9.29
C ARG A 75 2.31 -16.35 8.09
N PRO A 76 1.70 -17.41 7.51
CA PRO A 76 2.30 -18.16 6.40
C PRO A 76 2.55 -17.34 5.13
N THR A 77 1.75 -16.30 4.89
CA THR A 77 1.81 -15.50 3.65
C THR A 77 2.53 -14.17 3.83
N ARG A 78 2.86 -13.80 5.06
CA ARG A 78 3.33 -12.47 5.45
C ARG A 78 4.55 -12.01 4.66
N VAL A 79 5.63 -12.81 4.64
CA VAL A 79 6.89 -12.45 3.97
C VAL A 79 6.65 -12.24 2.48
N VAL A 80 5.92 -13.17 1.84
CA VAL A 80 5.60 -13.08 0.42
C VAL A 80 4.75 -11.84 0.13
N ALA A 81 3.75 -11.56 0.96
CA ALA A 81 2.90 -10.39 0.82
C ALA A 81 3.68 -9.07 0.96
N LEU A 82 4.60 -8.98 1.93
CA LEU A 82 5.46 -7.82 2.11
C LEU A 82 6.43 -7.64 0.94
N MET A 83 7.02 -8.71 0.41
CA MET A 83 7.91 -8.66 -0.75
C MET A 83 7.18 -8.23 -2.03
N VAL A 84 6.03 -8.83 -2.32
CA VAL A 84 5.21 -8.47 -3.49
C VAL A 84 4.73 -7.03 -3.39
N ASN A 85 4.25 -6.61 -2.22
CA ASN A 85 3.84 -5.22 -1.99
C ASN A 85 5.04 -4.26 -2.13
N GLY A 86 6.20 -4.62 -1.59
CA GLY A 86 7.44 -3.87 -1.75
C GLY A 86 7.81 -3.66 -3.22
N LEU A 87 7.77 -4.72 -4.04
CA LEU A 87 8.02 -4.64 -5.48
C LEU A 87 7.04 -3.69 -6.17
N VAL A 88 5.73 -3.88 -5.96
CA VAL A 88 4.68 -3.06 -6.59
C VAL A 88 4.84 -1.58 -6.21
N VAL A 89 5.09 -1.29 -4.93
CA VAL A 89 5.30 0.08 -4.46
C VAL A 89 6.59 0.65 -5.04
N CYS A 90 7.69 -0.10 -5.08
CA CYS A 90 8.95 0.34 -5.70
C CYS A 90 8.77 0.73 -7.17
N PHE A 91 8.15 -0.15 -7.98
CA PHE A 91 7.86 0.15 -9.38
C PHE A 91 6.96 1.38 -9.53
N GLY A 92 5.91 1.47 -8.71
CA GLY A 92 5.01 2.61 -8.69
C GLY A 92 5.72 3.93 -8.32
N THR A 93 6.64 3.89 -7.36
CA THR A 93 7.44 5.05 -6.91
C THR A 93 8.40 5.50 -8.02
N VAL A 94 9.12 4.57 -8.66
CA VAL A 94 10.02 4.91 -9.77
C VAL A 94 9.24 5.48 -10.96
N ALA A 95 8.09 4.89 -11.29
CA ALA A 95 7.22 5.40 -12.36
C ALA A 95 6.67 6.80 -12.02
N ALA A 96 6.23 7.02 -10.78
CA ALA A 96 5.74 8.32 -10.31
C ALA A 96 6.84 9.38 -10.38
N TYR A 97 8.04 9.07 -9.89
CA TYR A 97 9.22 9.95 -9.94
C TYR A 97 9.52 10.42 -11.36
N ARG A 98 9.58 9.48 -12.31
CA ARG A 98 9.86 9.78 -13.72
C ARG A 98 8.79 10.65 -14.38
N SER A 99 7.55 10.62 -13.86
CA SER A 99 6.43 11.40 -14.38
C SER A 99 6.13 12.68 -13.60
N GLY A 100 6.93 13.04 -12.58
CA GLY A 100 6.68 14.22 -11.73
C GLY A 100 5.41 14.13 -10.88
N ALA A 101 4.89 12.92 -10.65
CA ALA A 101 3.66 12.68 -9.90
C ALA A 101 3.91 12.78 -8.37
N PRO A 102 2.87 13.07 -7.55
CA PRO A 102 3.05 13.25 -6.11
C PRO A 102 3.56 11.98 -5.40
N MET A 103 4.66 12.10 -4.67
CA MET A 103 5.41 10.96 -4.10
C MET A 103 5.36 10.81 -2.57
N MET A 104 4.89 11.83 -1.84
CA MET A 104 5.11 11.93 -0.39
C MET A 104 4.63 10.70 0.42
N PRO A 105 3.45 10.11 0.15
CA PRO A 105 2.98 8.93 0.89
C PRO A 105 3.66 7.61 0.47
N GLN A 106 4.33 7.56 -0.68
CA GLN A 106 4.96 6.33 -1.20
C GLN A 106 6.26 6.01 -0.48
N TRP A 107 7.07 7.02 -0.15
CA TRP A 107 8.30 6.84 0.62
C TRP A 107 8.04 6.30 2.02
N GLY A 108 7.02 6.82 2.71
CA GLY A 108 6.59 6.30 4.01
C GLY A 108 6.14 4.83 3.93
N MET A 109 5.45 4.45 2.86
CA MET A 109 5.02 3.06 2.63
C MET A 109 6.21 2.12 2.39
N LEU A 110 7.22 2.55 1.62
CA LEU A 110 8.46 1.77 1.42
C LEU A 110 9.24 1.58 2.72
N CYS A 111 9.39 2.65 3.53
CA CYS A 111 10.04 2.56 4.83
C CYS A 111 9.29 1.60 5.77
N ALA A 112 7.96 1.65 5.79
CA ALA A 112 7.15 0.74 6.62
C ALA A 112 7.30 -0.73 6.18
N ILE A 113 7.30 -1.01 4.88
CA ILE A 113 7.51 -2.36 4.34
C ILE A 113 8.92 -2.85 4.68
N GLY A 114 9.94 -2.02 4.46
CA GLY A 114 11.33 -2.34 4.79
C GLY A 114 11.53 -2.61 6.28
N GLY A 115 10.92 -1.80 7.14
CA GLY A 115 10.93 -2.01 8.59
C GLY A 115 10.29 -3.34 9.00
N CYS A 116 9.12 -3.68 8.44
CA CYS A 116 8.46 -4.96 8.72
C CYS A 116 9.32 -6.16 8.24
N LEU A 117 9.91 -6.07 7.05
CA LEU A 117 10.79 -7.11 6.52
C LEU A 117 12.07 -7.28 7.37
N LEU A 118 12.68 -6.18 7.80
CA LEU A 118 13.89 -6.22 8.63
C LEU A 118 13.60 -6.86 9.99
N LEU A 119 12.46 -6.51 10.61
CA LEU A 119 12.03 -7.10 11.87
C LEU A 119 11.75 -8.60 11.73
N GLU A 120 11.10 -9.02 10.64
CA GLU A 120 10.80 -10.43 10.37
C GLU A 120 12.09 -11.25 10.11
N MET A 121 13.06 -10.68 9.39
CA MET A 121 14.37 -11.34 9.13
C MET A 121 15.25 -11.41 10.38
N THR A 122 15.27 -10.36 11.20
CA THR A 122 16.11 -10.32 12.41
C THR A 122 15.60 -11.28 13.49
N TYR A 123 14.28 -11.49 13.57
CA TYR A 123 13.66 -12.42 14.51
C TYR A 123 13.40 -13.82 13.94
N SER A 124 13.74 -14.13 12.67
CA SER A 124 13.69 -15.52 12.17
C SER A 124 14.99 -16.30 12.38
N ARG A 125 15.98 -15.70 13.06
CA ARG A 125 17.15 -16.38 13.61
C ARG A 125 16.91 -16.77 15.07
#